data_AF-A0A9E6DIK9-F1
#
_entry.id   AF-A0A9E6DIK9-F1
#
_cell.length_a   1.000
_cell.length_b   1.000
_cell.length_c   1.000
_cell.angle_alpha   90.00
_cell.angle_beta   90.00
_cell.angle_gamma   90.00
#
_symmetry.space_group_name_H-M   'P 1'
#
loop_
_entity.id
_entity.type
_entity.pdbx_description
1 polymer ?
#
loop_
_entity_poly.entity_id
_entity_poly.type
_entity_poly.pdbx_seq_one_letter_code
_entity_poly.pdbx_strand_id
1 'polypeptide(L)' 'MEVAVGDRGIERAIKHLKRKMAGEGILRELKRRRHYMKPSIKKRKKMSEAARRRRKRERMTPM' A
#
# COMPACT_ATOMS: atom_id res chain seq x y z
N MET A 1 -3.32 0.35 -14.80
CA MET A 1 -4.40 0.71 -13.85
C MET A 1 -5.28 1.75 -14.51
N GLU A 2 -6.53 1.40 -14.81
CA GLU A 2 -7.46 2.28 -15.53
C GLU A 2 -8.73 2.49 -14.69
N VAL A 3 -9.29 3.70 -14.78
CA VAL A 3 -10.55 4.08 -14.12
C VAL A 3 -11.41 4.81 -15.13
N ALA A 4 -12.52 4.18 -15.52
CA ALA A 4 -13.53 4.81 -16.36
C ALA A 4 -14.28 5.89 -15.56
N VAL A 5 -14.46 7.05 -16.17
CA VAL A 5 -15.26 8.14 -15.61
C VAL A 5 -16.70 7.91 -16.02
N GLY A 6 -17.55 7.49 -15.07
CA GLY A 6 -19.00 7.44 -15.27
C GLY A 6 -19.69 8.73 -14.83
N ASP A 7 -21.01 8.72 -14.76
CA ASP A 7 -21.88 9.87 -14.47
C ASP A 7 -21.66 10.52 -13.09
N ARG A 8 -20.89 9.86 -12.22
CA ARG A 8 -20.59 10.33 -10.86
C ARG A 8 -19.45 11.36 -10.80
N GLY A 9 -18.98 11.85 -11.95
CA GLY A 9 -18.06 12.97 -12.09
C GLY A 9 -16.57 12.62 -11.97
N ILE A 10 -15.73 13.52 -12.52
CA ILE A 10 -14.27 13.38 -12.66
C ILE A 10 -13.57 13.29 -11.29
N GLU A 11 -13.99 14.09 -10.31
CA GLU A 11 -13.38 14.12 -8.99
C GLU A 11 -13.44 12.76 -8.27
N ARG A 12 -14.57 12.06 -8.43
CA ARG A 12 -14.76 10.73 -7.84
C ARG A 12 -13.89 9.68 -8.54
N ALA A 13 -13.72 9.78 -9.85
CA ALA A 13 -12.80 8.93 -10.60
C ALA A 13 -11.34 9.15 -10.16
N ILE A 14 -10.91 10.40 -9.96
CA ILE A 14 -9.58 10.73 -9.44
C ILE A 14 -9.37 10.15 -8.04
N LYS A 15 -10.35 10.29 -7.14
CA LYS A 15 -10.29 9.72 -5.79
C LYS A 15 -10.22 8.19 -5.83
N HIS A 16 -10.96 7.56 -6.73
CA HIS A 16 -10.92 6.12 -6.93
C HIS A 16 -9.54 5.69 -7.43
N LEU A 17 -9.01 6.34 -8.47
CA LEU A 17 -7.68 6.08 -9.02
C LEU A 17 -6.59 6.20 -7.95
N LYS A 18 -6.62 7.26 -7.13
CA LYS A 18 -5.68 7.45 -6.01
C LYS A 18 -5.76 6.32 -4.99
N ARG A 19 -6.96 5.86 -4.62
CA ARG A 19 -7.13 4.70 -3.72
C ARG A 19 -6.61 3.41 -4.33
N LYS A 20 -6.92 3.19 -5.61
CA LYS A 20 -6.49 2.02 -6.37
C LYS A 20 -4.95 1.98 -6.43
N MET A 21 -4.28 3.10 -6.76
CA MET A 21 -2.82 3.25 -6.73
C MET A 21 -2.21 2.99 -5.34
N ALA A 22 -2.87 3.49 -4.29
CA ALA A 22 -2.42 3.24 -2.91
C ALA A 22 -2.53 1.76 -2.52
N GLY A 23 -3.55 1.05 -3.02
CA GLY A 23 -3.77 -0.38 -2.81
C GLY A 23 -2.73 -1.26 -3.48
N GLU A 24 -2.34 -0.94 -4.72
CA GLU A 24 -1.26 -1.65 -5.44
C GLU A 24 0.11 -1.46 -4.79
N GLY A 25 0.29 -0.43 -3.96
CA GLY A 25 1.51 -0.24 -3.19
C GLY A 25 2.72 0.17 -4.03
N ILE A 26 2.52 0.59 -5.29
CA ILE A 26 3.55 1.03 -6.23
C ILE A 26 4.45 2.10 -5.58
N LEU A 27 3.86 3.09 -4.91
CA LEU A 27 4.63 4.15 -4.23
C LEU A 27 5.54 3.61 -3.13
N ARG A 28 5.09 2.58 -2.42
CA ARG A 28 5.86 1.93 -1.35
C ARG A 28 6.99 1.08 -1.92
N GLU A 29 6.74 0.46 -3.07
CA GLU A 29 7.75 -0.30 -3.80
C GLU A 29 8.84 0.61 -4.39
N LEU A 30 8.46 1.72 -5.02
CA LEU A 30 9.38 2.73 -5.52
C LEU A 30 10.31 3.24 -4.40
N LYS A 31 9.76 3.55 -3.21
CA LYS A 31 10.55 3.95 -2.04
C LYS A 31 11.52 2.86 -1.57
N ARG A 32 11.14 1.59 -1.68
CA ARG A 32 11.99 0.45 -1.29
C ARG A 32 13.10 0.17 -2.31
N ARG A 33 12.88 0.47 -3.59
CA ARG A 33 13.84 0.28 -4.68
C ARG A 33 14.78 1.47 -4.90
N ARG A 34 14.47 2.65 -4.34
CA ARG A 34 15.27 3.88 -4.51
C ARG A 34 16.73 3.76 -4.06
N HIS A 35 17.03 2.88 -3.11
CA HIS A 35 18.38 2.64 -2.61
C HIS A 35 18.60 1.15 -2.40
N TYR A 36 19.83 0.69 -2.64
CA TYR A 36 20.19 -0.69 -2.32
C TYR A 36 20.04 -0.94 -0.82
N MET A 37 19.39 -2.05 -0.48
CA MET A 37 19.30 -2.54 0.88
C MET A 37 19.93 -3.92 0.95
N LYS A 38 20.92 -4.09 1.85
CA LYS A 38 21.52 -5.39 2.15
C LYS A 38 20.40 -6.42 2.45
N PRO A 39 20.52 -7.68 1.97
CA PRO A 39 19.48 -8.69 2.12
C PRO A 39 19.01 -8.91 3.56
N SER A 40 19.92 -8.82 4.54
CA SER A 40 19.60 -8.91 5.97
C SER A 40 18.63 -7.80 6.42
N ILE A 41 18.89 -6.54 6.03
CA ILE A 41 18.03 -5.41 6.38
C ILE A 41 16.66 -5.54 5.68
N LYS A 42 16.63 -6.03 4.44
CA LYS A 42 15.38 -6.30 3.70
C LYS A 42 14.52 -7.34 4.43
N LYS A 43 15.14 -8.44 4.91
CA LYS A 43 14.46 -9.46 5.72
C LYS A 43 13.91 -8.88 7.03
N ARG A 44 14.73 -8.11 7.77
CA ARG A 44 14.32 -7.46 9.03
C ARG A 44 13.14 -6.50 8.84
N LYS A 45 13.18 -5.63 7.83
CA LYS A 45 12.06 -4.72 7.52
C LYS A 45 10.79 -5.49 7.15
N LYS A 46 10.88 -6.56 6.35
CA LYS A 46 9.73 -7.39 5.96
C LYS A 46 9.05 -8.00 7.19
N MET A 47 9.82 -8.56 8.13
CA MET A 47 9.29 -9.15 9.37
C MET A 47 8.62 -8.09 10.26
N SER A 48 9.26 -6.93 10.44
CA SER A 48 8.71 -5.82 11.22
C SER A 48 7.39 -5.30 10.61
N GLU A 49 7.32 -5.13 9.29
CA GLU A 49 6.10 -4.70 8.61
C GLU A 49 4.97 -5.73 8.72
N ALA A 50 5.29 -7.03 8.65
CA ALA A 50 4.31 -8.10 8.85
C ALA A 50 3.75 -8.12 10.28
N ALA A 51 4.62 -8.02 11.29
CA ALA A 51 4.22 -7.94 12.69
C ALA A 51 3.33 -6.71 12.95
N ARG A 52 3.68 -5.55 12.39
CA ARG A 52 2.86 -4.33 12.49
C ARG A 52 1.49 -4.49 11.85
N ARG A 53 1.41 -5.15 10.68
CA ARG A 53 0.12 -5.45 10.02
C ARG A 53 -0.73 -6.42 10.84
N ARG A 54 -0.12 -7.45 11.42
CA ARG A 54 -0.80 -8.42 12.29
C ARG A 54 -1.41 -7.74 13.52
N ARG A 55 -0.62 -6.95 14.26
CA ARG A 55 -1.10 -6.16 15.41
C ARG A 55 -2.23 -5.19 15.03
N LYS A 56 -2.13 -4.56 13.85
CA LYS A 56 -3.20 -3.66 13.37
C LYS A 56 -4.49 -4.43 13.09
N ARG A 57 -4.41 -5.64 12.53
CA ARG A 57 -5.58 -6.50 12.27
C ARG A 57 -6.22 -6.95 13.57
N GLU A 58 -5.41 -7.45 14.52
CA GLU A 58 -5.86 -7.87 15.86
C GLU A 58 -6.58 -6.74 16.62
N ARG A 59 -6.14 -5.48 16.48
CA ARG A 59 -6.85 -4.32 17.05
C ARG A 59 -8.16 -3.97 16.35
N MET A 60 -8.29 -4.27 15.07
CA MET A 60 -9.42 -3.85 14.24
C MET A 60 -10.57 -4.86 14.25
N THR A 61 -10.25 -6.14 14.45
CA THR A 61 -11.20 -7.22 14.71
C THR A 61 -10.93 -7.75 16.11
N PRO A 62 -11.48 -7.11 17.17
CA PRO A 62 -11.56 -7.79 18.45
C PRO A 62 -12.47 -9.01 18.24
N MET A 63 -12.00 -10.17 18.68
CA MET A 63 -12.87 -11.33 18.86
C MET A 63 -13.82 -11.05 20.01
#